data_AF-A0A7H4PDL1-F1
#
_entry.id   AF-A0A7H4PDL1-F1
#
_cell.length_a   1.000
_cell.length_b   1.000
_cell.length_c   1.000
_cell.angle_alpha   90.00
_cell.angle_beta   90.00
_cell.angle_gamma   90.00
#
_symmetry.space_group_name_H-M   'P 1'
#
loop_
_entity.id
_entity.type
_entity.pdbx_description
1 polymer ?
#
loop_
_entity_poly.entity_id
_entity_poly.type
_entity_poly.pdbx_seq_one_letter_code
_entity_poly.pdbx_strand_id
1 'polypeptide(L)'
;MTKKITIRKGQLGLLSRQGDYYQVLEAGEHRLPWFNVPEVLIVNRDGSEVPEALAEYLRRFQPEWIERYCLAADLTDVEAGALYANGVLQEILPPSTRRLYWSAGDEIQLLRIDTRQVAVPADIMNAVLQPRRHGAVKGREAILTVSVPAWHVGVLKIDGETQSLLQPGLSAYWKVNHPGGSGSGRYPPAGAGGWRPGDSDQR
;
A
#
# COMPACT_ATOMS: atom_id res chain seq x y z
N MET A 1 18.94 -24.19 37.45
CA MET A 1 17.80 -23.24 37.50
C MET A 1 17.33 -22.97 36.08
N THR A 2 16.11 -22.46 35.83
CA THR A 2 15.65 -22.08 34.48
C THR A 2 15.19 -20.63 34.51
N LYS A 3 15.59 -19.82 33.52
CA LYS A 3 15.14 -18.43 33.42
C LYS A 3 13.73 -18.42 32.82
N LYS A 4 12.76 -17.83 33.52
CA LYS A 4 11.41 -17.67 32.98
C LYS A 4 11.34 -16.43 32.10
N ILE A 5 10.60 -16.52 31.01
CA ILE A 5 10.22 -15.40 30.16
C ILE A 5 8.72 -15.49 29.86
N THR A 6 8.05 -14.36 29.80
CA THR A 6 6.63 -14.28 29.48
C THR A 6 6.48 -13.56 28.15
N ILE A 7 5.89 -14.24 27.16
CA ILE A 7 5.48 -13.64 25.89
C ILE A 7 4.01 -13.27 26.01
N ARG A 8 3.69 -11.98 25.77
CA ARG A 8 2.32 -11.49 25.92
C ARG A 8 1.46 -11.91 24.71
N LYS A 9 0.14 -11.86 24.88
CA LYS A 9 -0.79 -11.94 23.74
C LYS A 9 -0.45 -10.83 22.75
N GLY A 10 -0.48 -11.16 21.45
CA GLY A 10 -0.06 -10.23 20.40
C GLY A 10 1.45 -10.08 20.25
N GLN A 11 2.26 -10.93 20.90
CA GLN A 11 3.71 -10.94 20.72
C GLN A 11 4.22 -12.32 20.29
N LEU A 12 5.40 -12.31 19.68
CA LEU A 12 6.23 -13.50 19.45
C LEU A 12 7.62 -13.25 20.02
N GLY A 13 8.21 -14.29 20.60
CA GLY A 13 9.64 -14.30 20.96
C GLY A 13 10.42 -15.14 19.95
N LEU A 14 11.30 -14.53 19.17
CA LEU A 14 12.18 -15.25 18.25
C LEU A 14 13.48 -15.57 18.97
N LEU A 15 13.73 -16.85 19.22
CA LEU A 15 14.96 -17.32 19.85
C LEU A 15 16.07 -17.45 18.83
N SER A 16 17.24 -16.90 19.17
CA SER A 16 18.44 -17.06 18.39
C SER A 16 19.66 -17.47 19.21
N ARG A 17 20.63 -18.07 18.55
CA ARG A 17 21.98 -18.34 19.08
C ARG A 17 23.00 -18.00 18.03
N GLN A 18 23.99 -17.20 18.40
CA GLN A 18 25.07 -16.78 17.49
C GLN A 18 24.53 -16.15 16.18
N GLY A 19 23.41 -15.44 16.27
CA GLY A 19 22.74 -14.83 15.12
C GLY A 19 21.73 -15.70 14.39
N ASP A 20 21.66 -17.02 14.68
CA ASP A 20 20.74 -17.93 14.00
C ASP A 20 19.45 -18.15 14.78
N TYR A 21 18.32 -17.82 14.15
CA TYR A 21 16.99 -18.04 14.71
C TYR A 21 16.58 -19.51 14.54
N TYR A 22 16.13 -20.13 15.62
CA TYR A 22 15.82 -21.56 15.63
C TYR A 22 14.46 -21.93 16.24
N GLN A 23 13.81 -21.01 16.98
CA GLN A 23 12.51 -21.27 17.58
C GLN A 23 11.68 -19.99 17.75
N VAL A 24 10.37 -20.10 17.52
CA VAL A 24 9.39 -19.08 17.89
C VAL A 24 8.69 -19.48 19.19
N LEU A 25 8.60 -18.53 20.11
CA LEU A 25 7.80 -18.61 21.33
C LEU A 25 6.50 -17.85 21.11
N GLU A 26 5.38 -18.57 21.10
CA GLU A 26 4.04 -17.98 21.10
C GLU A 26 3.69 -17.41 22.48
N ALA A 27 2.54 -16.74 22.61
CA ALA A 27 2.08 -16.16 23.87
C ALA A 27 2.00 -17.22 24.99
N GLY A 28 2.58 -16.91 26.16
CA GLY A 28 2.64 -17.82 27.29
C GLY A 28 3.89 -17.64 28.15
N GLU A 29 3.98 -18.43 29.22
CA GLU A 29 5.20 -18.57 30.00
C GLU A 29 6.11 -19.63 29.40
N HIS A 30 7.36 -19.26 29.16
CA HIS A 30 8.39 -20.15 28.63
C HIS A 30 9.56 -20.23 29.59
N ARG A 31 10.26 -21.36 29.55
CA ARG A 31 11.48 -21.58 30.34
C ARG A 31 12.67 -21.68 29.41
N LEU A 32 13.62 -20.78 29.59
CA LEU A 32 14.88 -20.78 28.89
C LEU A 32 15.95 -21.52 29.70
N PRO A 33 16.89 -22.20 29.02
CA PRO A 33 18.03 -22.80 29.70
C PRO A 33 18.86 -21.70 30.36
N TRP A 34 19.31 -21.95 31.59
CA TRP A 34 20.18 -21.04 32.35
C TRP A 34 21.64 -21.03 31.90
N PHE A 35 22.10 -22.12 31.30
CA PHE A 35 23.42 -22.20 30.67
C PHE A 35 23.22 -22.07 29.16
N ASN A 36 24.04 -21.23 28.52
CA ASN A 36 23.89 -20.88 27.11
C ASN A 36 22.48 -20.28 26.79
N VAL A 37 22.13 -19.22 27.53
CA VAL A 37 20.84 -18.51 27.39
C VAL A 37 20.73 -17.97 25.97
N PRO A 38 19.71 -18.35 25.18
CA PRO A 38 19.51 -17.80 23.85
C PRO A 38 19.15 -16.32 23.90
N GLU A 39 19.47 -15.61 22.83
CA GLU A 39 18.94 -14.27 22.60
C GLU A 39 17.45 -14.37 22.26
N VAL A 40 16.69 -13.35 22.65
CA VAL A 40 15.24 -13.30 22.41
C VAL A 40 14.90 -11.95 21.78
N LEU A 41 14.45 -11.98 20.52
CA LEU A 41 13.85 -10.81 19.89
C LEU A 41 12.33 -10.86 20.09
N ILE A 42 11.78 -9.87 20.80
CA ILE A 42 10.33 -9.75 20.97
C ILE A 42 9.77 -8.87 19.85
N VAL A 43 8.82 -9.40 19.09
CA VAL A 43 8.11 -8.69 18.03
C VAL A 43 6.61 -8.64 18.34
N ASN A 44 5.94 -7.61 17.85
CA ASN A 44 4.49 -7.46 17.98
C ASN A 44 3.79 -8.01 16.73
N ARG A 45 2.64 -8.62 16.93
CA ARG A 45 1.73 -9.14 15.90
C ARG A 45 0.64 -8.10 15.58
N ASP A 46 1.09 -6.90 15.23
CA ASP A 46 0.24 -5.71 15.05
C ASP A 46 0.16 -5.23 13.59
N GLY A 47 0.64 -6.05 12.65
CA GLY A 47 0.67 -5.69 11.23
C GLY A 47 1.88 -4.85 10.82
N SER A 48 2.80 -4.57 11.74
CA SER A 48 4.04 -3.85 11.41
C SER A 48 4.90 -4.60 10.39
N GLU A 49 5.62 -3.83 9.58
CA GLU A 49 6.56 -4.35 8.60
C GLU A 49 7.73 -5.07 9.31
N VAL A 50 8.05 -6.28 8.85
CA VAL A 50 9.21 -7.02 9.32
C VAL A 50 10.46 -6.30 8.80
N PRO A 51 11.44 -5.98 9.66
CA PRO A 51 12.68 -5.33 9.22
C PRO A 51 13.35 -6.11 8.08
N GLU A 52 13.83 -5.40 7.06
CA GLU A 52 14.32 -5.98 5.80
C GLU A 52 15.33 -7.13 6.02
N ALA A 53 16.36 -6.91 6.84
CA ALA A 53 17.37 -7.93 7.14
C ALA A 53 16.77 -9.20 7.79
N LEU A 54 15.77 -9.04 8.67
CA LEU A 54 15.08 -10.17 9.28
C LEU A 54 14.17 -10.86 8.26
N ALA A 55 13.49 -10.10 7.40
CA ALA A 55 12.65 -10.65 6.36
C ALA A 55 13.46 -11.50 5.35
N GLU A 56 14.64 -11.03 4.95
CA GLU A 56 15.56 -11.80 4.10
C GLU A 56 16.05 -13.08 4.79
N TYR A 57 16.42 -12.99 6.07
CA TYR A 57 16.82 -14.16 6.86
C TYR A 57 15.70 -15.20 6.92
N LEU A 58 14.49 -14.80 7.29
CA LEU A 58 13.34 -15.69 7.41
C LEU A 58 13.01 -16.37 6.08
N ARG A 59 13.09 -15.65 4.96
CA ARG A 59 12.83 -16.24 3.63
C ARG A 59 13.85 -17.31 3.26
N ARG A 60 15.09 -17.14 3.69
CA ARG A 60 16.18 -18.05 3.36
C ARG A 60 16.21 -19.28 4.26
N PHE A 61 15.91 -19.10 5.55
CA PHE A 61 16.19 -20.13 6.57
C PHE A 61 14.96 -20.59 7.36
N GLN A 62 13.85 -19.85 7.32
CA GLN A 62 12.63 -20.14 8.09
C GLN A 62 11.35 -19.87 7.27
N PRO A 63 11.20 -20.43 6.06
CA PRO A 63 10.02 -20.17 5.21
C PRO A 63 8.70 -20.59 5.89
N GLU A 64 8.73 -21.63 6.72
CA GLU A 64 7.56 -22.11 7.46
C GLU A 64 7.07 -21.08 8.50
N TRP A 65 7.98 -20.23 9.00
CA TRP A 65 7.61 -19.16 9.93
C TRP A 65 6.89 -18.03 9.21
N ILE A 66 7.25 -17.79 7.95
CA ILE A 66 6.56 -16.79 7.13
C ILE A 66 5.11 -17.21 6.93
N GLU A 67 4.88 -18.46 6.54
CA GLU A 67 3.53 -18.99 6.33
C GLU A 67 2.66 -18.91 7.58
N ARG A 68 3.26 -19.08 8.77
CA ARG A 68 2.51 -19.12 10.04
C ARG A 68 2.35 -17.76 10.70
N TYR A 69 3.32 -16.87 10.59
CA TYR A 69 3.41 -15.66 11.41
C TYR A 69 3.46 -14.36 10.62
N CYS A 70 3.54 -14.41 9.29
CA CYS A 70 3.64 -13.24 8.45
C CYS A 70 2.52 -13.18 7.41
N LEU A 71 2.21 -11.96 6.98
CA LEU A 71 1.59 -11.69 5.70
C LEU A 71 2.71 -11.37 4.71
N ALA A 72 2.79 -12.11 3.60
CA ALA A 72 3.76 -11.88 2.54
C ALA A 72 3.18 -10.97 1.45
N ALA A 73 3.78 -9.79 1.27
CA ALA A 73 3.48 -8.87 0.18
C ALA A 73 4.52 -9.06 -0.94
N ASP A 74 4.43 -10.20 -1.61
CA ASP A 74 5.27 -10.54 -2.77
C ASP A 74 4.47 -10.24 -4.04
N LEU A 75 4.55 -9.00 -4.52
CA LEU A 75 3.81 -8.51 -5.68
C LEU A 75 4.59 -8.75 -6.97
N THR A 76 3.89 -9.09 -8.06
CA THR A 76 4.49 -9.12 -9.39
C THR A 76 4.70 -7.70 -9.94
N ASP A 77 5.35 -7.61 -11.10
CA ASP A 77 5.55 -6.37 -11.84
C ASP A 77 4.24 -5.75 -12.37
N VAL A 78 3.15 -6.52 -12.39
CA VAL A 78 1.82 -6.07 -12.82
C VAL A 78 0.81 -5.96 -11.67
N GLU A 79 1.22 -6.15 -10.43
CA GLU A 79 0.31 -6.05 -9.27
C GLU A 79 0.69 -4.90 -8.35
N ALA A 80 -0.26 -4.01 -8.08
CA ALA A 80 -0.19 -3.11 -6.94
C ALA A 80 -0.85 -3.78 -5.72
N GLY A 81 -0.39 -3.43 -4.52
CA GLY A 81 -0.99 -3.88 -3.28
C GLY A 81 -1.74 -2.76 -2.59
N ALA A 82 -2.92 -3.04 -2.06
CA ALA A 82 -3.60 -2.19 -1.11
C ALA A 82 -3.57 -2.88 0.25
N LEU A 83 -2.72 -2.38 1.15
CA LEU A 83 -2.53 -2.94 2.49
C LEU A 83 -3.52 -2.26 3.45
N TYR A 84 -4.42 -3.04 4.02
CA TYR A 84 -5.39 -2.59 5.01
C TYR A 84 -4.97 -3.05 6.40
N ALA A 85 -5.24 -2.19 7.39
CA ALA A 85 -5.20 -2.55 8.80
C ALA A 85 -6.52 -2.10 9.45
N ASN A 86 -7.22 -3.00 10.13
CA ASN A 86 -8.52 -2.78 10.75
C ASN A 86 -9.57 -2.17 9.79
N GLY A 87 -9.61 -2.68 8.55
CA GLY A 87 -10.51 -2.19 7.50
C GLY A 87 -10.15 -0.82 6.92
N VAL A 88 -9.04 -0.22 7.35
CA VAL A 88 -8.57 1.09 6.90
C VAL A 88 -7.33 0.91 6.02
N LEU A 89 -7.37 1.46 4.79
CA LEU A 89 -6.26 1.38 3.83
C LEU A 89 -5.03 2.11 4.38
N GLN A 90 -3.94 1.43 4.72
CA GLN A 90 -2.75 2.06 5.28
C GLN A 90 -1.74 2.47 4.22
N GLU A 91 -1.50 1.59 3.25
CA GLU A 91 -0.45 1.75 2.25
C GLU A 91 -0.89 1.21 0.88
N ILE A 92 -0.51 1.93 -0.17
CA ILE A 92 -0.48 1.43 -1.53
C ILE A 92 0.95 0.97 -1.83
N LEU A 93 1.11 -0.33 -2.04
CA LEU A 93 2.38 -0.95 -2.38
C LEU A 93 2.57 -0.92 -3.91
N PRO A 94 3.71 -0.43 -4.40
CA PRO A 94 3.99 -0.43 -5.83
C PRO A 94 4.21 -1.86 -6.36
N PRO A 95 4.14 -2.06 -7.68
CA PRO A 95 4.55 -3.31 -8.31
C PRO A 95 5.97 -3.73 -7.95
N SER A 96 6.22 -5.03 -8.03
CA SER A 96 7.49 -5.66 -7.65
C SER A 96 7.89 -5.46 -6.18
N THR A 97 6.93 -5.11 -5.31
CA THR A 97 7.17 -5.08 -3.86
C THR A 97 7.44 -6.48 -3.33
N ARG A 98 8.43 -6.60 -2.46
CA ARG A 98 8.74 -7.84 -1.74
C ARG A 98 8.96 -7.54 -0.26
N ARG A 99 7.88 -7.56 0.52
CA ARG A 99 7.89 -7.22 1.95
C ARG A 99 7.17 -8.27 2.79
N LEU A 100 7.52 -8.34 4.07
CA LEU A 100 6.79 -9.15 5.05
C LEU A 100 6.19 -8.21 6.09
N TYR A 101 5.00 -8.55 6.56
CA TYR A 101 4.33 -7.88 7.67
C TYR A 101 4.03 -8.92 8.74
N TRP A 102 4.19 -8.59 10.02
CA TRP A 102 3.79 -9.50 11.09
C TRP A 102 2.28 -9.72 11.06
N SER A 103 1.83 -10.96 11.10
CA SER A 103 0.41 -11.30 11.07
C SER A 103 -0.31 -10.74 12.30
N ALA A 104 -1.36 -9.96 12.07
CA ALA A 104 -2.32 -9.50 13.07
C ALA A 104 -3.69 -10.22 12.93
N GLY A 105 -3.68 -11.47 12.43
CA GLY A 105 -4.92 -12.16 12.06
C GLY A 105 -5.65 -11.43 10.94
N ASP A 106 -6.98 -11.34 11.02
CA ASP A 106 -7.83 -10.70 10.01
C ASP A 106 -7.73 -9.16 10.02
N GLU A 107 -7.05 -8.58 11.01
CA GLU A 107 -6.88 -7.13 11.10
C GLU A 107 -6.00 -6.59 9.97
N ILE A 108 -5.01 -7.35 9.50
CA ILE A 108 -4.14 -6.96 8.38
C ILE A 108 -4.52 -7.75 7.12
N GLN A 109 -4.74 -7.03 6.03
CA GLN A 109 -5.16 -7.63 4.76
C GLN A 109 -4.42 -6.98 3.60
N LEU A 110 -4.06 -7.78 2.60
CA LEU A 110 -3.47 -7.30 1.36
C LEU A 110 -4.40 -7.63 0.20
N LEU A 111 -4.96 -6.59 -0.41
CA LEU A 111 -5.67 -6.72 -1.68
C LEU A 111 -4.68 -6.52 -2.82
N ARG A 112 -4.62 -7.47 -3.75
CA ARG A 112 -3.76 -7.41 -4.94
C ARG A 112 -4.59 -6.89 -6.11
N ILE A 113 -4.06 -5.91 -6.82
CA ILE A 113 -4.77 -5.20 -7.87
C ILE A 113 -3.95 -5.27 -9.15
N ASP A 114 -4.57 -5.77 -10.21
CA ASP A 114 -3.96 -5.82 -11.54
C ASP A 114 -3.82 -4.40 -12.12
N THR A 115 -2.58 -3.96 -12.30
CA THR A 115 -2.24 -2.63 -12.81
C THR A 115 -2.29 -2.53 -14.33
N ARG A 116 -2.47 -3.64 -15.06
CA ARG A 116 -2.75 -3.59 -16.50
C ARG A 116 -4.10 -2.91 -16.78
N GLN A 117 -5.00 -2.95 -15.80
CA GLN A 117 -6.16 -2.08 -15.77
C GLN A 117 -5.72 -0.71 -15.26
N VAL A 118 -5.61 0.25 -16.17
CA VAL A 118 -5.07 1.58 -15.82
C VAL A 118 -5.94 2.32 -14.81
N ALA A 119 -7.26 2.08 -14.83
CA ALA A 119 -8.18 2.66 -13.88
C ALA A 119 -8.02 2.03 -12.49
N VAL A 120 -7.92 2.87 -11.47
CA VAL A 120 -7.92 2.43 -10.08
C VAL A 120 -9.37 2.13 -9.65
N PRO A 121 -9.62 0.99 -8.97
CA PRO A 121 -10.94 0.69 -8.44
C PRO A 121 -11.50 1.81 -7.55
N ALA A 122 -12.81 2.07 -7.66
CA ALA A 122 -13.44 3.22 -7.01
C ALA A 122 -13.38 3.16 -5.48
N ASP A 123 -13.46 1.97 -4.90
CA ASP A 123 -13.28 1.72 -3.47
C ASP A 123 -11.87 2.09 -2.99
N ILE A 124 -10.82 1.75 -3.76
CA ILE A 124 -9.43 2.16 -3.47
C ILE A 124 -9.29 3.67 -3.58
N MET A 125 -9.79 4.27 -4.66
CA MET A 125 -9.79 5.72 -4.84
C MET A 125 -10.45 6.43 -3.65
N ASN A 126 -11.64 5.99 -3.26
CA ASN A 126 -12.36 6.55 -2.13
C ASN A 126 -11.58 6.39 -0.83
N ALA A 127 -10.99 5.22 -0.57
CA ALA A 127 -10.19 4.96 0.62
C ALA A 127 -8.92 5.81 0.71
N VAL A 128 -8.31 6.16 -0.43
CA VAL A 128 -7.15 7.06 -0.54
C VAL A 128 -7.54 8.51 -0.25
N LEU A 129 -8.74 8.93 -0.66
CA LEU A 129 -9.23 10.30 -0.50
C LEU A 129 -9.92 10.58 0.83
N GLN A 130 -10.28 9.54 1.59
CA GLN A 130 -10.87 9.69 2.91
C GLN A 130 -9.97 10.57 3.80
N PRO A 131 -10.50 11.63 4.44
CA PRO A 131 -9.77 12.45 5.39
C PRO A 131 -9.31 11.62 6.59
N ARG A 132 -8.05 11.81 7.03
CA ARG A 132 -7.46 11.04 8.13
C ARG A 132 -6.85 11.94 9.18
N ARG A 133 -6.91 11.47 10.42
CA ARG A 133 -6.27 12.13 11.57
C ARG A 133 -4.73 12.02 11.51
N HIS A 134 -4.22 10.96 10.91
CA HIS A 134 -2.79 10.64 10.87
C HIS A 134 -2.29 10.58 9.42
N GLY A 135 -1.95 11.73 8.85
CA GLY A 135 -1.29 11.83 7.55
C GLY A 135 -2.11 11.30 6.36
N ALA A 136 -1.48 11.27 5.20
CA ALA A 136 -2.06 10.68 3.99
C ALA A 136 -1.68 9.20 3.88
N VAL A 137 -2.45 8.43 3.09
CA VAL A 137 -2.11 7.03 2.76
C VAL A 137 -0.70 6.96 2.16
N LYS A 138 0.16 6.11 2.71
CA LYS A 138 1.53 5.89 2.19
C LYS A 138 1.43 5.29 0.78
N GLY A 139 2.27 5.73 -0.16
CA GLY A 139 2.24 5.22 -1.53
C GLY A 139 1.13 5.80 -2.42
N ARG A 140 0.29 6.72 -1.92
CA ARG A 140 -0.80 7.33 -2.71
C ARG A 140 -0.33 8.04 -3.97
N GLU A 141 0.93 8.45 -4.03
CA GLU A 141 1.55 9.09 -5.18
C GLU A 141 1.59 8.20 -6.43
N ALA A 142 1.49 6.88 -6.24
CA ALA A 142 1.30 5.90 -7.31
C ALA A 142 -0.05 6.04 -8.04
N ILE A 143 -0.98 6.82 -7.47
CA ILE A 143 -2.31 7.09 -8.02
C ILE A 143 -2.39 8.54 -8.50
N LEU A 144 -2.93 8.72 -9.71
CA LEU A 144 -3.37 10.00 -10.23
C LEU A 144 -4.87 10.12 -10.01
N THR A 145 -5.30 11.08 -9.19
CA THR A 145 -6.71 11.44 -9.05
C THR A 145 -7.01 12.62 -9.99
N VAL A 146 -8.08 12.49 -10.78
CA VAL A 146 -8.55 13.51 -11.71
C VAL A 146 -9.98 13.90 -11.33
N SER A 147 -10.22 15.20 -11.20
CA SER A 147 -11.56 15.77 -11.01
C SER A 147 -11.91 16.59 -12.23
N VAL A 148 -12.95 16.16 -12.94
CA VAL A 148 -13.50 16.89 -14.09
C VAL A 148 -14.76 17.62 -13.61
N PRO A 149 -14.79 18.96 -13.61
CA PRO A 149 -15.97 19.71 -13.21
C PRO A 149 -17.20 19.40 -14.07
N ALA A 150 -18.39 19.72 -13.55
CA ALA A 150 -19.59 19.73 -14.36
C ALA A 150 -19.39 20.57 -15.63
N TRP A 151 -19.99 20.13 -16.74
CA TRP A 151 -19.92 20.79 -18.04
C TRP A 151 -18.54 20.88 -18.68
N HIS A 152 -17.55 20.12 -18.18
CA HIS A 152 -16.22 20.00 -18.76
C HIS A 152 -15.94 18.56 -19.21
N VAL A 153 -14.95 18.39 -20.08
CA VAL A 153 -14.39 17.08 -20.43
C VAL A 153 -12.89 17.08 -20.16
N GLY A 154 -12.38 15.98 -19.64
CA GLY A 154 -10.95 15.77 -19.43
C GLY A 154 -10.30 15.00 -20.57
N VAL A 155 -9.04 15.29 -20.84
CA VAL A 155 -8.21 14.50 -21.76
C VAL A 155 -7.14 13.78 -20.94
N LEU A 156 -7.15 12.46 -20.95
CA LEU A 156 -6.13 11.62 -20.32
C LEU A 156 -5.17 11.10 -21.37
N LYS A 157 -3.87 11.15 -21.08
CA LYS A 157 -2.84 10.48 -21.86
C LYS A 157 -2.23 9.37 -21.02
N ILE A 158 -2.17 8.17 -21.58
CA ILE A 158 -1.52 7.01 -20.99
C ILE A 158 -0.45 6.59 -22.00
N ASP A 159 0.81 6.51 -21.56
CA ASP A 159 1.94 6.12 -22.41
C ASP A 159 2.07 6.93 -23.71
N GLY A 160 1.69 8.22 -23.65
CA GLY A 160 1.71 9.15 -24.78
C GLY A 160 0.46 9.10 -25.67
N GLU A 161 -0.41 8.10 -25.50
CA GLU A 161 -1.63 7.93 -26.28
C GLU A 161 -2.84 8.59 -25.59
N THR A 162 -3.57 9.38 -26.36
CA THR A 162 -4.81 10.03 -25.90
C THR A 162 -5.90 8.98 -25.74
N GLN A 163 -6.45 8.89 -24.54
CA GLN A 163 -7.54 7.97 -24.19
C GLN A 163 -8.90 8.60 -24.46
N SER A 164 -9.96 7.81 -24.23
CA SER A 164 -11.33 8.31 -24.26
C SER A 164 -11.52 9.53 -23.33
N LEU A 165 -12.36 10.48 -23.75
CA LEU A 165 -12.63 11.70 -22.98
C LEU A 165 -13.22 11.36 -21.61
N LEU A 166 -12.60 11.91 -20.57
CA LEU A 166 -13.08 11.79 -19.20
C LEU A 166 -14.33 12.65 -19.03
N GLN A 167 -15.41 12.01 -18.59
CA GLN A 167 -16.66 12.67 -18.25
C GLN A 167 -16.53 13.43 -16.92
N PRO A 168 -17.43 14.40 -16.64
CA PRO A 168 -17.52 15.03 -15.33
C PRO A 168 -17.57 14.01 -14.19
N GLY A 169 -16.84 14.30 -13.11
CA GLY A 169 -16.75 13.45 -11.94
C GLY A 169 -15.32 13.22 -11.47
N LEU A 170 -15.18 12.27 -10.56
CA LEU A 170 -13.92 11.89 -9.95
C LEU A 170 -13.48 10.54 -10.51
N SER A 171 -12.22 10.44 -10.91
CA SER A 171 -11.62 9.21 -11.41
C SER A 171 -10.18 9.09 -10.94
N ALA A 172 -9.66 7.87 -10.92
CA ALA A 172 -8.30 7.60 -10.50
C ALA A 172 -7.63 6.59 -11.44
N TYR A 173 -6.33 6.78 -11.64
CA TYR A 173 -5.51 6.00 -12.57
C TYR A 173 -4.16 5.66 -11.95
N TRP A 174 -3.64 4.47 -12.25
CA TRP A 174 -2.29 4.09 -11.86
C TRP A 174 -1.27 4.91 -12.64
N LYS A 175 -0.27 5.47 -11.94
CA LYS A 175 0.93 6.05 -12.56
C LYS A 175 2.04 5.02 -12.74
N VAL A 176 2.01 3.97 -11.92
CA VAL A 176 2.90 2.82 -12.03
C VAL A 176 2.59 2.05 -13.30
N ASN A 177 3.62 1.52 -13.95
CA ASN A 177 3.54 0.82 -15.25
C ASN A 177 3.01 1.65 -16.42
N HIS A 178 2.67 2.93 -16.19
CA HIS A 178 2.17 3.86 -17.21
C HIS A 178 2.89 5.22 -17.14
N PRO A 179 4.20 5.27 -17.48
CA PRO A 179 5.01 6.49 -17.44
C PRO A 179 4.59 7.47 -18.56
N GLY A 180 3.45 8.14 -18.38
CA GLY A 180 2.93 9.15 -19.31
C GLY A 180 1.78 10.00 -18.78
N GLY A 181 1.20 9.64 -17.63
CA GLY A 181 0.02 10.29 -17.04
C GLY A 181 0.25 11.68 -16.43
N SER A 182 1.19 12.49 -16.94
CA SER A 182 1.29 13.90 -16.53
C SER A 182 0.24 14.72 -17.27
N GLY A 183 -0.97 14.81 -16.71
CA GLY A 183 -1.94 15.82 -17.10
C GLY A 183 -1.45 17.22 -16.70
N SER A 184 -0.45 17.75 -17.39
CA SER A 184 -0.08 19.17 -17.28
C SER A 184 -1.05 19.99 -18.13
N GLY A 185 -2.26 20.20 -17.58
CA GLY A 185 -3.17 21.23 -18.06
C GLY A 185 -2.61 22.61 -17.74
N ARG A 186 -1.62 23.08 -18.52
CA ARG A 186 -1.36 24.52 -18.60
C ARG A 186 -2.52 25.12 -19.39
N TYR A 187 -3.43 25.77 -18.68
CA TYR A 187 -4.38 26.70 -19.30
C TYR A 187 -3.58 27.75 -20.10
N PRO A 188 -3.98 28.11 -21.33
CA PRO A 188 -3.52 29.36 -21.93
C PRO A 188 -4.03 30.54 -21.07
N PRO A 189 -3.27 31.64 -20.95
CA PRO A 189 -3.71 32.80 -20.17
C PRO A 189 -5.01 33.33 -20.77
N ALA A 190 -5.96 33.69 -19.89
CA ALA A 190 -7.17 34.40 -20.28
C ALA A 190 -6.79 35.72 -20.95
N GLY A 191 -6.92 35.76 -22.28
CA GLY A 191 -6.62 36.92 -23.10
C GLY A 191 -7.49 36.92 -24.35
N ALA A 192 -8.40 37.89 -24.40
CA ALA A 192 -9.03 38.44 -25.59
C ALA A 192 -9.85 37.48 -26.47
N GLY A 193 -11.13 37.39 -26.18
CA GLY A 193 -12.14 36.84 -27.07
C GLY A 193 -13.53 37.29 -26.64
N GLY A 194 -13.80 38.60 -26.74
CA GLY A 194 -15.12 39.15 -26.50
C GLY A 194 -16.12 38.56 -27.49
N TRP A 195 -16.89 37.57 -27.05
CA TRP A 195 -18.05 37.08 -27.76
C TRP A 195 -19.17 38.11 -27.58
N ARG A 196 -19.43 38.91 -28.63
CA ARG A 196 -20.63 39.73 -28.71
C ARG A 196 -21.74 38.87 -29.32
N PRO A 197 -22.89 38.70 -28.67
CA PRO A 197 -24.07 38.15 -29.34
C PRO A 197 -24.48 39.09 -30.47
N GLY A 198 -24.66 38.54 -31.67
CA GLY A 198 -25.27 39.27 -32.77
C GLY A 198 -26.76 39.48 -32.47
N ASP A 199 -27.18 40.74 -32.43
CA ASP A 199 -28.58 41.12 -32.52
C ASP A 199 -29.04 40.87 -33.97
N SER A 200 -29.77 39.77 -34.15
CA SER A 200 -30.65 39.56 -35.28
C SER A 200 -32.08 39.76 -34.81
N ASP A 201 -32.60 40.99 -34.93
CA ASP A 201 -33.96 41.32 -35.40
C ASP A 201 -34.32 42.77 -35.07
N GLN A 202 -34.50 43.61 -36.10
CA GLN A 202 -35.74 44.35 -36.37
C GLN A 202 -35.56 45.45 -37.43
N ARG A 203 -36.30 45.26 -38.54
CA ARG A 203 -36.72 46.20 -39.61
C ARG A 203 -35.72 46.56 -40.70
#